data_AF-A0A1R2ATC2-F1
#
_entry.id   AF-A0A1R2ATC2-F1
#
_cell.length_a   1.000
_cell.length_b   1.000
_cell.length_c   1.000
_cell.angle_alpha   90.00
_cell.angle_beta   90.00
_cell.angle_gamma   90.00
#
_symmetry.space_group_name_H-M   'P 1'
#
loop_
_entity.id
_entity.type
_entity.pdbx_description
1 polymer ?
#
loop_
_entity_poly.entity_id
_entity_poly.type
_entity_poly.pdbx_seq_one_letter_code
_entity_poly.pdbx_strand_id
1 'polypeptide(L)'
;MNLFTFLLHLISAITTDNCKTIQCGPGITSDNCIEVIDDTVSVYGCKAGYICDYSILGDVGPWQNISCTQSYNFVNKCGNIYENKQLTGMPCCKDSDCYSNKCNSNACKGYNVNEECDISEQCDLDLWCNKKKCTSVKDTNLDCSIEEQCKAGTTCSNGKCIKMFSLDIGSKATSAKACMSNFIANDICENIEIYSGSRKLEKPYICSIDDDCVYKLSYSGDVYMTNKCVCSGVNKTIGYCGEYAKYLPDVNDMWSEMQYTNSNCAGSMAHSIDQQVLYSCGSISYSLFMKFTRYYGQLAYFNIFNSEALKYCGMELQIFDPSYEFALEISGSWLIGLGSVLGLWI
;
A
#
# COMPACT_ATOMS: atom_id res chain seq x y z
N MET A 1 -23.99 43.73 5.18
CA MET A 1 -22.82 42.85 5.42
C MET A 1 -23.17 41.64 6.32
N ASN A 2 -24.37 41.04 6.16
CA ASN A 2 -24.86 39.93 7.00
C ASN A 2 -25.42 38.73 6.19
N LEU A 3 -25.38 38.79 4.86
CA LEU A 3 -25.90 37.71 3.99
C LEU A 3 -24.80 36.67 3.63
N PHE A 4 -23.53 37.05 3.71
CA PHE A 4 -22.40 36.17 3.38
C PHE A 4 -22.05 35.18 4.51
N THR A 5 -22.32 35.54 5.76
CA THR A 5 -22.09 34.66 6.92
C THR A 5 -23.09 33.49 6.99
N PHE A 6 -24.32 33.69 6.53
CA PHE A 6 -25.34 32.62 6.51
C PHE A 6 -25.07 31.54 5.45
N LEU A 7 -24.49 31.91 4.31
CA LEU A 7 -24.12 30.96 3.25
C LEU A 7 -22.93 30.07 3.63
N LEU A 8 -21.98 30.60 4.40
CA LEU A 8 -20.85 29.82 4.92
C LEU A 8 -21.31 28.69 5.85
N HIS A 9 -22.27 28.95 6.76
CA HIS A 9 -22.79 27.91 7.67
C HIS A 9 -23.57 26.79 6.97
N LEU A 10 -24.26 27.10 5.86
CA LEU A 10 -24.97 26.07 5.07
C LEU A 10 -24.00 25.14 4.33
N ILE A 11 -22.81 25.62 3.95
CA ILE A 11 -21.78 24.77 3.31
C ILE A 11 -21.06 23.91 4.36
N SER A 12 -20.82 24.42 5.57
CA SER A 12 -20.27 23.65 6.71
C SER A 12 -21.21 22.53 7.19
N ALA A 13 -22.52 22.74 7.12
CA ALA A 13 -23.52 21.74 7.52
C ALA A 13 -23.47 20.50 6.59
N ILE A 14 -23.30 20.70 5.28
CA ILE A 14 -23.25 19.61 4.29
C ILE A 14 -21.99 18.74 4.48
N THR A 15 -20.89 19.29 4.99
CA THR A 15 -19.65 18.53 5.26
C THR A 15 -19.71 17.72 6.56
N THR A 16 -20.42 18.19 7.58
CA THR A 16 -20.54 17.50 8.88
C THR A 16 -21.60 16.39 8.89
N ASP A 17 -22.63 16.47 8.05
CA ASP A 17 -23.66 15.44 7.91
C ASP A 17 -23.10 14.07 7.45
N ASN A 18 -21.93 14.07 6.81
CA ASN A 18 -21.25 12.84 6.40
C ASN A 18 -20.41 12.19 7.52
N CYS A 19 -20.20 12.85 8.66
CA CYS A 19 -19.50 12.25 9.78
C CYS A 19 -20.43 11.39 10.63
N LYS A 20 -20.26 10.07 10.53
CA LYS A 20 -20.97 9.07 11.34
C LYS A 20 -20.06 8.47 12.41
N THR A 21 -20.66 8.00 13.50
CA THR A 21 -19.99 7.18 14.50
C THR A 21 -19.83 5.77 13.95
N ILE A 22 -18.61 5.27 13.93
CA ILE A 22 -18.24 3.94 13.45
C ILE A 22 -17.98 3.06 14.67
N GLN A 23 -18.54 1.86 14.67
CA GLN A 23 -18.39 0.92 15.78
C GLN A 23 -18.31 -0.52 15.28
N CYS A 24 -17.74 -1.38 16.12
CA CYS A 24 -17.77 -2.81 15.91
C CYS A 24 -19.20 -3.34 16.11
N GLY A 25 -19.73 -4.01 15.09
CA GLY A 25 -20.97 -4.75 15.17
C GLY A 25 -20.79 -6.04 15.98
N PRO A 26 -21.86 -6.57 16.60
CA PRO A 26 -21.81 -7.84 17.32
C PRO A 26 -21.62 -9.02 16.36
N GLY A 27 -20.39 -9.51 16.24
CA GLY A 27 -20.08 -10.82 15.66
C GLY A 27 -20.07 -10.88 14.12
N ILE A 28 -20.58 -12.01 13.59
CA ILE A 28 -20.53 -12.35 12.16
C ILE A 28 -21.93 -12.36 11.52
N THR A 29 -22.02 -11.97 10.25
CA THR A 29 -23.27 -11.85 9.49
C THR A 29 -23.17 -12.47 8.09
N SER A 30 -24.31 -12.84 7.51
CA SER A 30 -24.45 -13.20 6.09
C SER A 30 -25.02 -12.06 5.24
N ASP A 31 -25.51 -11.00 5.87
CA ASP A 31 -26.31 -9.97 5.23
C ASP A 31 -25.44 -8.75 4.94
N ASN A 32 -25.49 -7.71 5.77
CA ASN A 32 -24.67 -6.51 5.61
C ASN A 32 -23.47 -6.52 6.56
N CYS A 33 -22.26 -6.45 6.00
CA CYS A 33 -21.03 -6.26 6.75
C CYS A 33 -20.78 -4.80 7.15
N ILE A 34 -21.41 -3.86 6.45
CA ILE A 34 -21.50 -2.45 6.87
C ILE A 34 -22.97 -2.09 6.91
N GLU A 35 -23.44 -1.68 8.07
CA GLU A 35 -24.83 -1.26 8.28
C GLU A 35 -24.87 0.18 8.77
N VAL A 36 -25.64 1.01 8.07
CA VAL A 36 -25.78 2.44 8.31
C VAL A 36 -27.18 2.69 8.87
N ILE A 37 -27.25 3.02 10.16
CA ILE A 37 -28.50 3.34 10.87
C ILE A 37 -28.33 4.72 11.47
N ASP A 38 -29.14 5.67 11.00
CA ASP A 38 -29.08 7.07 11.39
C ASP A 38 -27.65 7.62 11.32
N ASP A 39 -27.06 7.96 12.46
CA ASP A 39 -25.71 8.52 12.61
C ASP A 39 -24.64 7.48 12.93
N THR A 40 -24.97 6.19 12.90
CA THR A 40 -24.06 5.09 13.27
C THR A 40 -23.81 4.13 12.11
N VAL A 41 -22.55 3.75 11.95
CA VAL A 41 -22.06 2.74 11.01
C VAL A 41 -21.54 1.58 11.84
N SER A 42 -22.23 0.45 11.78
CA SER A 42 -21.80 -0.78 12.45
C SER A 42 -21.07 -1.68 11.46
N VAL A 43 -19.89 -2.16 11.83
CA VAL A 43 -19.01 -2.97 10.97
C VAL A 43 -18.95 -4.41 11.51
N TYR A 44 -19.31 -5.38 10.68
CA TYR A 44 -19.47 -6.79 11.05
C TYR A 44 -18.57 -7.69 10.22
N GLY A 45 -18.17 -8.82 10.81
CA GLY A 45 -17.45 -9.86 10.06
C GLY A 45 -18.41 -10.62 9.15
N CYS A 46 -17.95 -11.05 7.98
CA CYS A 46 -18.74 -11.95 7.15
C CYS A 46 -18.60 -13.40 7.61
N LYS A 47 -19.68 -14.19 7.49
CA LYS A 47 -19.66 -15.65 7.70
C LYS A 47 -18.66 -16.31 6.74
N ALA A 48 -18.08 -17.44 7.15
CA ALA A 48 -17.17 -18.23 6.32
C ALA A 48 -17.73 -18.46 4.89
N GLY A 49 -16.89 -18.20 3.89
CA GLY A 49 -17.27 -18.25 2.47
C GLY A 49 -17.81 -16.93 1.91
N TYR A 50 -17.81 -15.85 2.70
CA TYR A 50 -18.20 -14.50 2.26
C TYR A 50 -17.09 -13.49 2.56
N ILE A 51 -17.02 -12.42 1.77
CA ILE A 51 -16.11 -11.28 1.94
C ILE A 51 -16.90 -9.97 1.99
N CYS A 52 -16.29 -8.96 2.61
CA CYS A 52 -16.80 -7.59 2.65
C CYS A 52 -15.84 -6.66 1.91
N ASP A 53 -16.40 -5.67 1.22
CA ASP A 53 -15.64 -4.52 0.74
C ASP A 53 -15.68 -3.40 1.79
N TYR A 54 -14.57 -3.23 2.52
CA TYR A 54 -14.45 -2.20 3.55
C TYR A 54 -13.94 -0.86 3.03
N SER A 55 -13.71 -0.69 1.71
CA SER A 55 -13.09 0.51 1.13
C SER A 55 -13.77 1.82 1.53
N ILE A 56 -15.10 1.81 1.71
CA ILE A 56 -15.88 2.96 2.17
C ILE A 56 -15.44 3.52 3.54
N LEU A 57 -14.74 2.74 4.37
CA LEU A 57 -14.21 3.21 5.66
C LEU A 57 -13.01 4.18 5.51
N GLY A 58 -12.32 4.14 4.37
CA GLY A 58 -11.16 4.99 4.09
C GLY A 58 -11.51 6.32 3.39
N ASP A 59 -12.74 6.46 2.89
CA ASP A 59 -13.14 7.56 2.02
C ASP A 59 -14.15 8.53 2.66
N VAL A 60 -14.15 9.78 2.19
CA VAL A 60 -15.20 10.78 2.48
C VAL A 60 -16.33 10.59 1.46
N GLY A 61 -17.18 9.58 1.66
CA GLY A 61 -18.28 9.25 0.76
C GLY A 61 -19.65 9.20 1.46
N PRO A 62 -20.75 9.18 0.69
CA PRO A 62 -22.06 8.90 1.26
C PRO A 62 -22.08 7.47 1.82
N TRP A 63 -22.39 7.35 3.10
CA TRP A 63 -22.51 6.06 3.76
C TRP A 63 -23.67 5.25 3.20
N GLN A 64 -23.40 3.99 2.86
CA GLN A 64 -24.38 3.02 2.40
C GLN A 64 -24.14 1.66 3.02
N ASN A 65 -25.20 0.84 3.07
CA ASN A 65 -25.08 -0.54 3.50
C ASN A 65 -24.24 -1.33 2.48
N ILE A 66 -23.29 -2.12 2.97
CA ILE A 66 -22.48 -3.04 2.15
C ILE A 66 -22.81 -4.47 2.55
N SER A 67 -23.22 -5.27 1.58
CA SER A 67 -23.53 -6.68 1.78
C SER A 67 -22.30 -7.57 1.76
N CYS A 68 -22.30 -8.61 2.59
CA CYS A 68 -21.39 -9.73 2.48
C CYS A 68 -21.62 -10.40 1.12
N THR A 69 -20.59 -10.43 0.28
CA THR A 69 -20.65 -11.10 -1.02
C THR A 69 -20.02 -12.47 -0.92
N GLN A 70 -20.59 -13.45 -1.62
CA GLN A 70 -20.03 -14.79 -1.61
C GLN A 70 -18.59 -14.72 -2.16
N SER A 71 -17.64 -15.11 -1.32
CA SER A 71 -16.28 -15.29 -1.74
C SER A 71 -16.28 -16.52 -2.61
N TYR A 72 -16.20 -16.32 -3.92
CA TYR A 72 -15.74 -17.37 -4.80
C TYR A 72 -14.29 -17.59 -4.42
N ASN A 73 -14.04 -18.50 -3.47
CA ASN A 73 -12.70 -19.02 -3.23
C ASN A 73 -12.07 -19.31 -4.59
N PHE A 74 -11.02 -18.56 -4.92
CA PHE A 74 -10.17 -18.88 -6.06
C PHE A 74 -9.58 -20.25 -5.77
N VAL A 75 -10.12 -21.30 -6.41
CA VAL A 75 -9.56 -22.64 -6.28
C VAL A 75 -8.24 -22.68 -7.04
N ASN A 76 -7.11 -22.68 -6.35
CA ASN A 76 -5.89 -23.42 -6.74
C ASN A 76 -5.10 -23.70 -5.45
N LYS A 77 -4.22 -24.67 -5.25
CA LYS A 77 -3.31 -25.51 -6.05
C LYS A 77 -3.95 -26.79 -6.61
N CYS A 78 -4.89 -26.58 -7.54
CA CYS A 78 -5.50 -27.53 -8.50
C CYS A 78 -6.66 -28.43 -8.08
N GLY A 79 -7.74 -27.78 -7.66
CA GLY A 79 -9.09 -28.35 -7.75
C GLY A 79 -9.95 -27.87 -8.93
N ASN A 80 -9.45 -27.03 -9.86
CA ASN A 80 -10.12 -26.65 -11.12
C ASN A 80 -9.11 -26.13 -12.17
N ILE A 81 -9.55 -26.06 -13.45
CA ILE A 81 -8.76 -25.78 -14.66
C ILE A 81 -8.41 -24.29 -14.74
N TYR A 82 -7.13 -23.93 -14.89
CA TYR A 82 -6.75 -22.59 -15.32
C TYR A 82 -7.35 -22.33 -16.71
N GLU A 83 -8.28 -21.38 -16.84
CA GLU A 83 -8.86 -21.02 -18.14
C GLU A 83 -7.81 -20.47 -19.11
N ASN A 84 -6.73 -19.90 -18.57
CA ASN A 84 -5.61 -19.33 -19.30
C ASN A 84 -4.27 -19.90 -18.83
N LYS A 85 -3.30 -19.97 -19.74
CA LYS A 85 -1.92 -20.31 -19.39
C LYS A 85 -1.33 -19.30 -18.40
N GLN A 86 -0.53 -19.80 -17.49
CA GLN A 86 0.12 -19.11 -16.39
C GLN A 86 1.53 -18.67 -16.78
N LEU A 87 1.94 -17.52 -16.22
CA LEU A 87 3.20 -16.83 -16.48
C LEU A 87 4.34 -17.39 -15.60
N THR A 88 5.59 -17.01 -15.90
CA THR A 88 6.76 -17.45 -15.14
C THR A 88 6.61 -17.11 -13.65
N GLY A 89 6.89 -18.09 -12.78
CA GLY A 89 6.78 -17.96 -11.33
C GLY A 89 5.39 -18.22 -10.76
N MET A 90 4.35 -18.16 -11.59
CA MET A 90 2.99 -18.42 -11.12
C MET A 90 2.76 -19.89 -10.77
N PRO A 91 1.85 -20.20 -9.82
CA PRO A 91 1.53 -21.57 -9.46
C PRO A 91 1.00 -22.39 -10.65
N CYS A 92 1.38 -23.67 -10.71
CA CYS A 92 0.91 -24.63 -11.71
C CYS A 92 0.85 -26.03 -11.11
N CYS A 93 0.14 -26.95 -11.78
CA CYS A 93 0.13 -28.38 -11.38
C CYS A 93 0.43 -29.34 -12.51
N LYS A 94 0.29 -28.91 -13.76
CA LYS A 94 0.73 -29.65 -14.93
C LYS A 94 1.38 -28.68 -15.91
N ASP A 95 2.24 -29.23 -16.74
CA ASP A 95 2.97 -28.49 -17.75
C ASP A 95 2.07 -27.61 -18.62
N SER A 96 0.93 -28.14 -19.07
CA SER A 96 -0.01 -27.42 -19.92
C SER A 96 -0.61 -26.15 -19.30
N ASP A 97 -0.51 -26.01 -17.98
CA ASP A 97 -0.95 -24.80 -17.28
C ASP A 97 -0.03 -23.62 -17.60
N CYS A 98 1.20 -23.85 -18.04
CA CYS A 98 2.21 -22.81 -18.26
C CYS A 98 2.37 -22.43 -19.74
N TYR A 99 2.69 -21.16 -20.03
CA TYR A 99 3.05 -20.72 -21.39
C TYR A 99 4.13 -21.60 -22.01
N SER A 100 5.21 -21.83 -21.25
CA SER A 100 6.35 -22.69 -21.62
C SER A 100 6.04 -24.18 -21.76
N ASN A 101 4.85 -24.62 -21.36
CA ASN A 101 4.52 -26.01 -21.11
C ASN A 101 5.49 -26.69 -20.12
N LYS A 102 5.98 -25.97 -19.10
CA LYS A 102 6.90 -26.49 -18.08
C LYS A 102 6.48 -26.04 -16.69
N CYS A 103 5.93 -26.96 -15.92
CA CYS A 103 5.59 -26.80 -14.52
C CYS A 103 6.63 -27.52 -13.66
N ASN A 104 7.42 -26.78 -12.90
CA ASN A 104 8.47 -27.34 -12.05
C ASN A 104 8.26 -26.90 -10.61
N SER A 105 8.22 -27.86 -9.68
CA SER A 105 8.05 -27.59 -8.25
C SER A 105 6.79 -26.76 -7.95
N ASN A 106 5.71 -27.04 -8.70
CA ASN A 106 4.44 -26.31 -8.67
C ASN A 106 4.51 -24.82 -9.08
N ALA A 107 5.53 -24.42 -9.85
CA ALA A 107 5.65 -23.09 -10.43
C ALA A 107 6.01 -23.15 -11.92
N CYS A 108 5.44 -22.24 -12.72
CA CYS A 108 5.72 -22.18 -14.15
C CYS A 108 7.15 -21.70 -14.41
N LYS A 109 7.86 -22.46 -15.25
CA LYS A 109 9.14 -22.01 -15.80
C LYS A 109 8.90 -21.13 -17.02
N GLY A 110 9.80 -20.18 -17.26
CA GLY A 110 9.70 -19.34 -18.44
C GLY A 110 10.36 -19.93 -19.68
N TYR A 111 10.21 -19.23 -20.79
CA TYR A 111 10.94 -19.46 -22.03
C TYR A 111 12.43 -19.07 -21.86
N ASN A 112 13.31 -19.96 -22.30
CA ASN A 112 14.75 -19.76 -22.32
C ASN A 112 15.16 -18.68 -23.32
N VAL A 113 16.43 -18.29 -23.25
CA VAL A 113 17.04 -17.36 -24.19
C VAL A 113 16.77 -17.78 -25.66
N ASN A 114 16.39 -16.80 -26.48
CA ASN A 114 16.02 -16.93 -27.90
C ASN A 114 14.72 -17.69 -28.21
N GLU A 115 14.03 -18.26 -27.22
CA GLU A 115 12.68 -18.80 -27.42
C GLU A 115 11.67 -17.66 -27.67
N GLU A 116 10.60 -17.97 -28.40
CA GLU A 116 9.60 -16.99 -28.82
C GLU A 116 8.71 -16.57 -27.64
N CYS A 117 8.47 -15.27 -27.51
CA CYS A 117 7.66 -14.69 -26.45
C CYS A 117 6.76 -13.58 -27.01
N ASP A 118 5.64 -13.35 -26.34
CA ASP A 118 4.75 -12.22 -26.60
C ASP A 118 4.95 -11.07 -25.61
N ILE A 119 5.21 -11.42 -24.35
CA ILE A 119 5.40 -10.51 -23.22
C ILE A 119 6.53 -11.01 -22.32
N SER A 120 7.15 -10.11 -21.56
CA SER A 120 8.33 -10.42 -20.75
C SER A 120 8.07 -11.42 -19.62
N GLU A 121 6.84 -11.48 -19.11
CA GLU A 121 6.40 -12.39 -18.05
C GLU A 121 6.38 -13.87 -18.50
N GLN A 122 6.47 -14.13 -19.81
CA GLN A 122 6.61 -15.48 -20.34
C GLN A 122 8.06 -15.98 -20.36
N CYS A 123 9.04 -15.08 -20.28
CA CYS A 123 10.45 -15.43 -20.31
C CYS A 123 10.91 -15.99 -18.97
N ASP A 124 12.01 -16.75 -18.97
CA ASP A 124 12.62 -17.26 -17.74
C ASP A 124 13.21 -16.12 -16.90
N LEU A 125 13.65 -16.45 -15.69
CA LEU A 125 14.25 -15.48 -14.77
C LEU A 125 15.42 -14.75 -15.43
N ASP A 126 15.58 -13.46 -15.10
CA ASP A 126 16.60 -12.58 -15.68
C ASP A 126 16.55 -12.47 -17.22
N LEU A 127 15.40 -12.76 -17.83
CA LEU A 127 15.12 -12.54 -19.23
C LEU A 127 13.89 -11.62 -19.43
N TRP A 128 13.85 -10.93 -20.56
CA TRP A 128 12.72 -10.10 -21.00
C TRP A 128 12.44 -10.30 -22.48
N CYS A 129 11.24 -9.94 -22.92
CA CYS A 129 10.83 -10.18 -24.29
C CYS A 129 11.25 -9.04 -25.23
N ASN A 130 12.32 -9.26 -26.01
CA ASN A 130 12.85 -8.30 -26.96
C ASN A 130 12.62 -8.79 -28.40
N LYS A 131 11.87 -8.03 -29.20
CA LYS A 131 11.57 -8.39 -30.61
C LYS A 131 11.08 -9.85 -30.74
N LYS A 132 10.11 -10.22 -29.89
CA LYS A 132 9.52 -11.57 -29.79
C LYS A 132 10.46 -12.68 -29.34
N LYS A 133 11.60 -12.36 -28.73
CA LYS A 133 12.53 -13.35 -28.19
C LYS A 133 12.98 -13.02 -26.78
N CYS A 134 13.06 -14.03 -25.93
CA CYS A 134 13.60 -13.86 -24.59
C CYS A 134 15.11 -13.55 -24.65
N THR A 135 15.49 -12.42 -24.06
CA THR A 135 16.86 -11.88 -24.03
C THR A 135 17.22 -11.51 -22.60
N SER A 136 18.51 -11.56 -22.24
CA SER A 136 18.96 -11.18 -20.91
C SER A 136 18.55 -9.75 -20.55
N VAL A 137 18.13 -9.59 -19.30
CA VAL A 137 18.01 -8.27 -18.66
C VAL A 137 19.41 -7.66 -18.47
N LYS A 138 19.42 -6.39 -18.09
CA LYS A 138 20.60 -5.55 -17.92
C LYS A 138 20.88 -5.33 -16.43
N ASP A 139 22.15 -5.29 -16.10
CA ASP A 139 22.64 -4.95 -14.77
C ASP A 139 22.38 -3.47 -14.41
N THR A 140 22.51 -3.16 -13.12
CA THR A 140 22.46 -1.79 -12.58
C THR A 140 23.43 -0.86 -13.32
N ASN A 141 23.01 0.38 -13.53
CA ASN A 141 23.70 1.47 -14.25
C ASN A 141 23.87 1.28 -15.77
N LEU A 142 23.36 0.19 -16.35
CA LEU A 142 23.29 0.03 -17.79
C LEU A 142 22.10 0.79 -18.38
N ASP A 143 22.21 1.15 -19.67
CA ASP A 143 21.17 1.91 -20.38
C ASP A 143 19.89 1.09 -20.53
N CYS A 144 18.74 1.68 -20.23
CA CYS A 144 17.43 1.05 -20.39
C CYS A 144 16.42 2.02 -21.02
N SER A 145 15.35 1.46 -21.57
CA SER A 145 14.20 2.23 -22.05
C SER A 145 12.88 1.85 -21.39
N ILE A 146 12.81 0.66 -20.79
CA ILE A 146 11.65 0.11 -20.07
C ILE A 146 12.14 -0.69 -18.86
N GLU A 147 11.28 -0.89 -17.88
CA GLU A 147 11.63 -1.50 -16.59
C GLU A 147 12.08 -2.96 -16.73
N GLU A 148 11.43 -3.73 -17.60
CA GLU A 148 11.68 -5.15 -17.83
C GLU A 148 13.06 -5.40 -18.43
N GLN A 149 13.73 -4.36 -18.95
CA GLN A 149 15.13 -4.50 -19.37
C GLN A 149 16.09 -4.62 -18.20
N CYS A 150 15.66 -4.37 -16.97
CA CYS A 150 16.54 -4.32 -15.81
C CYS A 150 16.39 -5.59 -14.95
N LYS A 151 17.36 -5.89 -14.09
CA LYS A 151 17.27 -7.01 -13.13
C LYS A 151 16.18 -6.79 -12.08
N ALA A 152 15.65 -7.88 -11.52
CA ALA A 152 14.75 -7.81 -10.38
C ALA A 152 15.34 -6.94 -9.25
N GLY A 153 14.51 -6.12 -8.61
CA GLY A 153 14.96 -5.16 -7.59
C GLY A 153 15.56 -3.86 -8.13
N THR A 154 15.54 -3.68 -9.45
CA THR A 154 15.92 -2.42 -10.12
C THR A 154 14.76 -1.95 -11.00
N THR A 155 14.73 -0.65 -11.32
CA THR A 155 13.77 -0.02 -12.22
C THR A 155 14.50 0.79 -13.29
N CYS A 156 13.90 0.97 -14.45
CA CYS A 156 14.41 1.92 -15.44
C CYS A 156 14.04 3.36 -15.04
N SER A 157 15.03 4.20 -14.77
CA SER A 157 14.82 5.61 -14.42
C SER A 157 15.93 6.47 -15.03
N ASN A 158 15.56 7.60 -15.65
CA ASN A 158 16.47 8.46 -16.41
C ASN A 158 17.31 7.69 -17.45
N GLY A 159 16.73 6.67 -18.08
CA GLY A 159 17.41 5.84 -19.07
C GLY A 159 18.45 4.87 -18.51
N LYS A 160 18.51 4.67 -17.18
CA LYS A 160 19.43 3.73 -16.52
C LYS A 160 18.69 2.75 -15.63
N CYS A 161 19.19 1.52 -15.51
CA CYS A 161 18.71 0.58 -14.50
C CYS A 161 19.21 1.02 -13.12
N ILE A 162 18.33 1.50 -12.25
CA ILE A 162 18.65 2.00 -10.91
C ILE A 162 18.00 1.09 -9.87
N LYS A 163 18.65 0.87 -8.74
CA LYS A 163 18.05 0.11 -7.62
C LYS A 163 16.71 0.74 -7.21
N MET A 164 15.72 -0.09 -6.91
CA MET A 164 14.45 0.41 -6.40
C MET A 164 14.65 1.06 -5.02
N PHE A 165 13.91 2.12 -4.74
CA PHE A 165 13.87 2.86 -3.48
C PHE A 165 15.25 3.33 -3.00
N SER A 166 16.09 3.82 -3.93
CA SER A 166 17.48 4.20 -3.63
C SER A 166 17.82 5.66 -3.87
N LEU A 167 16.96 6.42 -4.57
CA LEU A 167 17.18 7.84 -4.82
C LEU A 167 16.58 8.68 -3.69
N ASP A 168 17.37 9.64 -3.20
CA ASP A 168 16.97 10.59 -2.16
C ASP A 168 15.93 11.59 -2.67
N ILE A 169 15.16 12.14 -1.73
CA ILE A 169 14.27 13.28 -2.01
C ILE A 169 15.05 14.44 -2.65
N GLY A 170 14.50 15.03 -3.69
CA GLY A 170 15.16 16.05 -4.52
C GLY A 170 15.98 15.49 -5.70
N SER A 171 16.18 14.17 -5.78
CA SER A 171 16.85 13.54 -6.93
C SER A 171 15.94 13.51 -8.16
N LYS A 172 16.52 13.64 -9.36
CA LYS A 172 15.77 13.43 -10.60
C LYS A 172 15.40 11.96 -10.78
N ALA A 173 14.17 11.67 -11.19
CA ALA A 173 13.71 10.33 -11.49
C ALA A 173 12.54 10.34 -12.49
N THR A 174 12.53 9.38 -13.42
CA THR A 174 11.37 9.13 -14.32
C THR A 174 10.54 7.93 -13.88
N SER A 175 10.92 7.28 -12.78
CA SER A 175 10.17 6.17 -12.17
C SER A 175 10.05 6.42 -10.67
N ALA A 176 8.82 6.39 -10.15
CA ALA A 176 8.53 6.51 -8.72
C ALA A 176 9.29 5.45 -7.91
N LYS A 177 9.37 4.22 -8.45
CA LYS A 177 10.06 3.09 -7.82
C LYS A 177 11.55 3.31 -7.60
N ALA A 178 12.17 4.30 -8.24
CA ALA A 178 13.57 4.64 -8.00
C ALA A 178 13.74 5.47 -6.72
N CYS A 179 12.73 6.23 -6.32
CA CYS A 179 12.75 7.12 -5.16
C CYS A 179 12.49 6.37 -3.86
N MET A 180 13.18 6.74 -2.78
CA MET A 180 12.97 6.16 -1.45
C MET A 180 11.52 6.30 -0.95
N SER A 181 10.78 7.29 -1.44
CA SER A 181 9.37 7.52 -1.13
C SER A 181 8.38 6.78 -2.02
N ASN A 182 8.89 6.12 -3.06
CA ASN A 182 8.09 5.60 -4.16
C ASN A 182 7.13 6.65 -4.75
N PHE A 183 7.56 7.91 -4.79
CA PHE A 183 6.77 9.04 -5.25
C PHE A 183 7.62 10.04 -6.03
N ILE A 184 7.09 10.51 -7.16
CA ILE A 184 7.69 11.55 -7.97
C ILE A 184 6.66 12.63 -8.28
N ALA A 185 7.12 13.88 -8.33
CA ALA A 185 6.39 14.96 -8.97
C ALA A 185 7.40 15.80 -9.77
N ASN A 186 7.01 16.21 -10.98
CA ASN A 186 7.87 16.97 -11.89
C ASN A 186 9.25 16.34 -12.12
N ASP A 187 9.29 15.02 -12.32
CA ASP A 187 10.51 14.19 -12.49
C ASP A 187 11.52 14.30 -11.33
N ILE A 188 11.06 14.64 -10.12
CA ILE A 188 11.85 14.73 -8.91
C ILE A 188 11.26 13.80 -7.84
N CYS A 189 12.12 13.08 -7.13
CA CYS A 189 11.75 12.31 -5.95
C CYS A 189 11.22 13.24 -4.86
N GLU A 190 9.99 13.01 -4.43
CA GLU A 190 9.27 13.90 -3.53
C GLU A 190 8.68 13.12 -2.35
N ASN A 191 8.36 13.83 -1.28
CA ASN A 191 7.51 13.37 -0.19
C ASN A 191 6.34 14.34 -0.05
N ILE A 192 5.35 13.95 0.73
CA ILE A 192 4.22 14.81 1.09
C ILE A 192 4.42 15.38 2.51
N GLU A 193 4.17 16.67 2.64
CA GLU A 193 3.95 17.36 3.91
C GLU A 193 2.50 17.82 4.00
N ILE A 194 1.92 17.78 5.19
CA ILE A 194 0.50 18.03 5.39
C ILE A 194 0.30 19.32 6.20
N TYR A 195 -0.62 20.16 5.77
CA TYR A 195 -0.95 21.42 6.40
C TYR A 195 -2.46 21.57 6.62
N SER A 196 -2.85 22.29 7.67
CA SER A 196 -4.19 22.89 7.82
C SER A 196 -4.01 24.40 7.89
N GLY A 197 -4.50 25.10 6.86
CA GLY A 197 -4.16 26.51 6.63
C GLY A 197 -2.64 26.71 6.47
N SER A 198 -2.04 27.53 7.34
CA SER A 198 -0.59 27.77 7.35
C SER A 198 0.18 26.85 8.29
N ARG A 199 -0.50 26.02 9.10
CA ARG A 199 0.12 25.19 10.12
C ARG A 199 0.45 23.81 9.54
N LYS A 200 1.73 23.42 9.61
CA LYS A 200 2.15 22.04 9.33
C LYS A 200 1.54 21.12 10.39
N LEU A 201 0.92 20.03 9.94
CA LEU A 201 0.39 18.99 10.82
C LEU A 201 1.48 17.98 11.12
N GLU A 202 1.57 17.62 12.40
CA GLU A 202 2.42 16.53 12.87
C GLU A 202 1.57 15.27 13.07
N LYS A 203 2.20 14.09 13.06
CA LYS A 203 1.52 12.81 13.28
C LYS A 203 0.68 12.86 14.57
N PRO A 204 -0.58 12.37 14.56
CA PRO A 204 -1.26 11.62 13.50
C PRO A 204 -2.01 12.49 12.47
N TYR A 205 -1.62 13.74 12.26
CA TYR A 205 -2.19 14.67 11.27
C TYR A 205 -3.66 15.02 11.53
N ILE A 206 -3.96 15.33 12.79
CA ILE A 206 -5.30 15.71 13.26
C ILE A 206 -5.72 17.06 12.67
N CYS A 207 -6.96 17.12 12.19
CA CYS A 207 -7.63 18.32 11.68
C CYS A 207 -9.03 18.48 12.25
N SER A 208 -9.58 19.69 12.14
CA SER A 208 -11.01 19.95 12.37
C SER A 208 -11.78 19.54 11.10
N ILE A 209 -13.00 19.02 11.21
CA ILE A 209 -13.77 18.54 10.04
C ILE A 209 -14.04 19.64 9.01
N ASP A 210 -14.09 20.90 9.44
CA ASP A 210 -14.27 22.05 8.55
C ASP A 210 -12.97 22.53 7.89
N ASP A 211 -11.80 22.01 8.33
CA ASP A 211 -10.50 22.37 7.80
C ASP A 211 -10.23 21.68 6.45
N ASP A 212 -9.42 22.35 5.63
CA ASP A 212 -8.80 21.77 4.45
C ASP A 212 -7.42 21.19 4.80
N CYS A 213 -7.19 19.95 4.37
CA CYS A 213 -5.91 19.28 4.34
C CYS A 213 -5.15 19.69 3.07
N VAL A 214 -4.13 20.52 3.21
CA VAL A 214 -3.26 20.96 2.11
C VAL A 214 -2.02 20.07 2.10
N TYR A 215 -1.87 19.27 1.05
CA TYR A 215 -0.75 18.38 0.81
C TYR A 215 0.28 19.08 -0.08
N LYS A 216 1.48 19.30 0.44
CA LYS A 216 2.58 19.96 -0.28
C LYS A 216 3.69 18.98 -0.58
N LEU A 217 4.34 19.20 -1.71
CA LEU A 217 5.57 18.52 -2.08
C LEU A 217 6.71 19.02 -1.18
N SER A 218 7.39 18.09 -0.51
CA SER A 218 8.40 18.41 0.51
C SER A 218 9.62 19.17 -0.03
N TYR A 219 10.02 18.91 -1.28
CA TYR A 219 11.23 19.48 -1.86
C TYR A 219 10.92 20.77 -2.62
N SER A 220 9.95 20.74 -3.53
CA SER A 220 9.54 21.94 -4.30
C SER A 220 8.72 22.94 -3.47
N GLY A 221 8.02 22.48 -2.44
CA GLY A 221 7.11 23.31 -1.62
C GLY A 221 5.77 23.61 -2.30
N ASP A 222 5.57 23.11 -3.52
CA ASP A 222 4.35 23.32 -4.31
C ASP A 222 3.17 22.57 -3.68
N VAL A 223 1.96 23.13 -3.84
CA VAL A 223 0.74 22.44 -3.44
C VAL A 223 0.48 21.30 -4.43
N TYR A 224 0.49 20.08 -3.92
CA TYR A 224 0.14 18.88 -4.70
C TYR A 224 -1.38 18.71 -4.78
N MET A 225 -2.06 18.78 -3.63
CA MET A 225 -3.51 18.64 -3.54
C MET A 225 -4.08 19.31 -2.30
N THR A 226 -5.37 19.63 -2.33
CA THR A 226 -6.13 20.09 -1.16
C THR A 226 -7.42 19.29 -1.06
N ASN A 227 -7.61 18.56 0.04
CA ASN A 227 -8.83 17.80 0.30
C ASN A 227 -9.43 18.16 1.65
N LYS A 228 -10.66 17.71 1.90
CA LYS A 228 -11.32 17.91 3.20
C LYS A 228 -10.76 16.99 4.26
N CYS A 229 -10.80 17.44 5.51
CA CYS A 229 -10.52 16.61 6.67
C CYS A 229 -11.47 15.39 6.71
N VAL A 230 -10.92 14.19 6.89
CA VAL A 230 -11.69 12.93 6.89
C VAL A 230 -12.17 12.61 8.30
N CYS A 231 -13.45 12.26 8.46
CA CYS A 231 -14.06 11.98 9.76
C CYS A 231 -13.30 10.89 10.55
N SER A 232 -13.11 11.12 11.85
CA SER A 232 -12.50 10.14 12.75
C SER A 232 -13.32 8.86 12.92
N GLY A 233 -14.63 8.92 12.72
CA GLY A 233 -15.53 7.82 13.06
C GLY A 233 -15.88 7.72 14.55
N VAL A 234 -15.39 8.62 15.40
CA VAL A 234 -15.75 8.64 16.84
C VAL A 234 -16.48 9.93 17.20
N ASN A 235 -16.03 11.04 16.61
CA ASN A 235 -16.56 12.38 16.86
C ASN A 235 -16.79 13.12 15.52
N LYS A 236 -17.86 13.93 15.46
CA LYS A 236 -18.21 14.79 14.32
C LYS A 236 -17.35 16.05 14.19
N THR A 237 -16.49 16.38 15.16
CA THR A 237 -15.67 17.60 15.12
C THR A 237 -14.19 17.37 14.80
N ILE A 238 -13.70 16.14 14.94
CA ILE A 238 -12.28 15.79 14.75
C ILE A 238 -12.15 14.79 13.60
N GLY A 239 -11.14 15.01 12.78
CA GLY A 239 -10.75 14.11 11.70
C GLY A 239 -9.25 14.07 11.45
N TYR A 240 -8.87 13.50 10.32
CA TYR A 240 -7.49 13.25 9.94
C TYR A 240 -7.24 13.55 8.46
N CYS A 241 -6.04 14.05 8.17
CA CYS A 241 -5.55 14.25 6.81
C CYS A 241 -4.74 13.03 6.35
N GLY A 242 -5.40 11.90 6.09
CA GLY A 242 -4.74 10.61 5.85
C GLY A 242 -4.53 10.20 4.38
N GLU A 243 -5.13 10.89 3.42
CA GLU A 243 -5.27 10.39 2.04
C GLU A 243 -3.93 10.12 1.34
N TYR A 244 -2.94 10.96 1.60
CA TYR A 244 -1.58 10.83 1.06
C TYR A 244 -0.58 10.29 2.07
N ALA A 245 -1.06 9.61 3.12
CA ALA A 245 -0.20 9.11 4.19
C ALA A 245 0.88 8.15 3.69
N LYS A 246 0.65 7.43 2.58
CA LYS A 246 1.62 6.53 1.92
C LYS A 246 2.86 7.21 1.32
N TYR A 247 2.88 8.54 1.24
CA TYR A 247 3.99 9.34 0.71
C TYR A 247 4.62 10.24 1.76
N LEU A 248 4.32 10.00 3.04
CA LEU A 248 4.94 10.72 4.15
C LEU A 248 6.39 10.23 4.36
N PRO A 249 7.28 11.09 4.89
CA PRO A 249 8.65 10.70 5.20
C PRO A 249 8.77 9.44 6.06
N ASP A 250 7.87 9.25 7.02
CA ASP A 250 7.83 8.06 7.89
C ASP A 250 7.67 6.74 7.11
N VAL A 251 7.12 6.79 5.89
CA VAL A 251 6.91 5.62 5.03
C VAL A 251 8.18 5.21 4.29
N ASN A 252 9.18 6.10 4.18
CA ASN A 252 10.40 5.83 3.43
C ASN A 252 11.15 4.61 3.96
N ASP A 253 11.17 4.43 5.29
CA ASP A 253 11.83 3.29 5.92
C ASP A 253 11.18 1.96 5.49
N MET A 254 9.85 1.94 5.35
CA MET A 254 9.13 0.78 4.83
C MET A 254 9.61 0.42 3.41
N TRP A 255 9.70 1.40 2.51
CA TRP A 255 10.17 1.16 1.14
C TRP A 255 11.64 0.70 1.12
N SER A 256 12.47 1.22 2.02
CA SER A 256 13.87 0.82 2.16
C SER A 256 14.02 -0.66 2.58
N GLU A 257 13.09 -1.17 3.39
CA GLU A 257 13.03 -2.58 3.77
C GLU A 257 12.48 -3.47 2.66
N MET A 258 11.72 -2.93 1.71
CA MET A 258 11.14 -3.65 0.57
C MET A 258 12.15 -3.86 -0.58
N GLN A 259 13.45 -3.79 -0.30
CA GLN A 259 14.49 -4.07 -1.27
C GLN A 259 14.70 -5.58 -1.44
N TYR A 260 14.73 -6.03 -2.69
CA TYR A 260 15.03 -7.41 -3.07
C TYR A 260 15.98 -7.42 -4.26
N THR A 261 16.60 -8.57 -4.53
CA THR A 261 17.51 -8.75 -5.68
C THR A 261 17.14 -9.96 -6.53
N ASN A 262 16.19 -10.76 -6.06
CA ASN A 262 15.77 -12.01 -6.69
C ASN A 262 14.25 -12.02 -6.80
N SER A 263 13.75 -12.67 -7.84
CA SER A 263 12.33 -12.91 -8.09
C SER A 263 12.21 -14.22 -8.86
N ASN A 264 11.20 -15.04 -8.55
CA ASN A 264 10.83 -16.22 -9.33
C ASN A 264 9.86 -15.86 -10.48
N CYS A 265 9.46 -14.61 -10.59
CA CYS A 265 8.70 -14.08 -11.74
C CYS A 265 9.61 -13.31 -12.68
N ALA A 266 9.15 -13.12 -13.92
CA ALA A 266 9.80 -12.32 -14.96
C ALA A 266 8.93 -11.11 -15.37
N GLY A 267 9.48 -10.22 -16.21
CA GLY A 267 8.77 -9.04 -16.70
C GLY A 267 8.33 -8.10 -15.57
N SER A 268 7.21 -7.41 -15.76
CA SER A 268 6.71 -6.40 -14.80
C SER A 268 6.45 -6.96 -13.40
N MET A 269 6.09 -8.25 -13.29
CA MET A 269 5.89 -8.93 -12.00
C MET A 269 7.18 -9.01 -11.17
N ALA A 270 8.33 -9.12 -11.82
CA ALA A 270 9.65 -9.11 -11.16
C ALA A 270 10.04 -7.75 -10.58
N HIS A 271 9.29 -6.70 -10.93
CA HIS A 271 9.51 -5.32 -10.49
C HIS A 271 8.30 -4.76 -9.75
N SER A 272 7.38 -5.63 -9.30
CA SER A 272 6.17 -5.19 -8.62
C SER A 272 6.50 -4.47 -7.31
N ILE A 273 5.55 -3.65 -6.87
CA ILE A 273 5.49 -3.09 -5.51
C ILE A 273 4.30 -3.63 -4.74
N ASP A 274 3.48 -4.45 -5.39
CA ASP A 274 2.37 -5.15 -4.75
C ASP A 274 2.92 -6.29 -3.90
N GLN A 275 2.65 -6.24 -2.60
CA GLN A 275 3.17 -7.18 -1.62
C GLN A 275 2.72 -8.63 -1.90
N GLN A 276 1.53 -8.84 -2.45
CA GLN A 276 1.03 -10.17 -2.80
C GLN A 276 1.80 -10.74 -3.99
N VAL A 277 2.05 -9.92 -5.03
CA VAL A 277 2.88 -10.31 -6.18
C VAL A 277 4.30 -10.61 -5.70
N LEU A 278 4.92 -9.72 -4.92
CA LEU A 278 6.27 -9.91 -4.40
C LEU A 278 6.41 -11.19 -3.58
N TYR A 279 5.44 -11.49 -2.71
CA TYR A 279 5.43 -12.73 -1.93
C TYR A 279 5.24 -13.97 -2.81
N SER A 280 4.29 -13.91 -3.74
CA SER A 280 4.00 -15.02 -4.67
C SER A 280 5.18 -15.31 -5.59
N CYS A 281 5.91 -14.28 -6.00
CA CYS A 281 7.14 -14.37 -6.76
C CYS A 281 8.36 -14.74 -5.89
N GLY A 282 8.21 -14.91 -4.57
CA GLY A 282 9.33 -15.22 -3.67
C GLY A 282 10.38 -14.11 -3.56
N SER A 283 10.04 -12.88 -3.94
CA SER A 283 10.90 -11.71 -3.84
C SER A 283 11.03 -11.20 -2.40
N ILE A 284 10.03 -11.44 -1.57
CA ILE A 284 10.02 -11.09 -0.13
C ILE A 284 9.62 -12.29 0.74
N SER A 285 10.06 -12.27 2.00
CA SER A 285 9.68 -13.30 2.97
C SER A 285 8.21 -13.16 3.42
N TYR A 286 7.64 -14.22 3.98
CA TYR A 286 6.30 -14.17 4.58
C TYR A 286 6.21 -13.13 5.71
N SER A 287 7.28 -12.96 6.50
CA SER A 287 7.35 -11.94 7.56
C SER A 287 7.21 -10.52 6.98
N LEU A 288 7.97 -10.21 5.91
CA LEU A 288 7.88 -8.93 5.23
C LEU A 288 6.51 -8.74 4.54
N PHE A 289 5.97 -9.78 3.93
CA PHE A 289 4.63 -9.76 3.36
C PHE A 289 3.56 -9.37 4.39
N MET A 290 3.58 -10.03 5.57
CA MET A 290 2.65 -9.72 6.65
C MET A 290 2.87 -8.31 7.20
N LYS A 291 4.13 -7.88 7.33
CA LYS A 291 4.49 -6.51 7.75
C LYS A 291 3.87 -5.48 6.81
N PHE A 292 4.12 -5.57 5.49
CA PHE A 292 3.59 -4.62 4.52
C PHE A 292 2.07 -4.71 4.38
N THR A 293 1.47 -5.89 4.45
CA THR A 293 0.01 -6.07 4.41
C THR A 293 -0.66 -5.32 5.56
N ARG A 294 -0.15 -5.48 6.79
CA ARG A 294 -0.67 -4.75 7.96
C ARG A 294 -0.48 -3.26 7.81
N TYR A 295 0.68 -2.84 7.30
CA TYR A 295 1.01 -1.46 7.10
C TYR A 295 0.09 -0.76 6.09
N TYR A 296 -0.11 -1.34 4.90
CA TYR A 296 -1.04 -0.78 3.92
C TYR A 296 -2.48 -0.80 4.40
N GLY A 297 -2.88 -1.79 5.20
CA GLY A 297 -4.17 -1.77 5.88
C GLY A 297 -4.33 -0.53 6.77
N GLN A 298 -3.32 -0.21 7.59
CA GLN A 298 -3.36 1.00 8.43
C GLN A 298 -3.41 2.29 7.60
N LEU A 299 -2.66 2.36 6.49
CA LEU A 299 -2.67 3.54 5.61
C LEU A 299 -3.99 3.69 4.84
N ALA A 300 -4.59 2.59 4.38
CA ALA A 300 -5.87 2.62 3.66
C ALA A 300 -7.03 3.11 4.56
N TYR A 301 -6.94 2.84 5.86
CA TYR A 301 -7.96 3.21 6.85
C TYR A 301 -7.41 4.18 7.90
N PHE A 302 -6.54 5.11 7.47
CA PHE A 302 -5.73 5.95 8.35
C PHE A 302 -6.53 6.69 9.42
N ASN A 303 -7.66 7.30 9.04
CA ASN A 303 -8.55 8.03 9.95
C ASN A 303 -9.19 7.11 11.01
N ILE A 304 -9.61 5.91 10.62
CA ILE A 304 -10.27 4.93 11.50
C ILE A 304 -9.26 4.24 12.41
N PHE A 305 -8.06 3.97 11.90
CA PHE A 305 -6.95 3.43 12.67
C PHE A 305 -6.54 4.39 13.79
N ASN A 306 -6.26 5.67 13.46
CA ASN A 306 -5.78 6.64 14.43
C ASN A 306 -6.86 7.12 15.43
N SER A 307 -8.14 6.94 15.13
CA SER A 307 -9.24 7.26 16.04
C SER A 307 -9.58 6.13 17.03
N GLU A 308 -9.01 4.95 16.82
CA GLU A 308 -9.35 3.72 17.53
C GLU A 308 -10.81 3.25 17.35
N ALA A 309 -11.58 3.78 16.39
CA ALA A 309 -13.00 3.47 16.23
C ALA A 309 -13.29 1.96 16.06
N LEU A 310 -12.37 1.23 15.42
CA LEU A 310 -12.45 -0.23 15.22
C LEU A 310 -11.36 -1.00 15.96
N LYS A 311 -10.77 -0.46 17.03
CA LYS A 311 -9.65 -1.09 17.76
C LYS A 311 -9.93 -2.53 18.23
N TYR A 312 -11.18 -2.85 18.53
CA TYR A 312 -11.55 -4.17 19.06
C TYR A 312 -11.88 -5.21 17.98
N CYS A 313 -12.22 -4.80 16.76
CA CYS A 313 -12.62 -5.71 15.68
C CYS A 313 -11.78 -5.59 14.42
N GLY A 314 -11.00 -4.53 14.23
CA GLY A 314 -10.24 -4.28 12.99
C GLY A 314 -9.34 -5.45 12.58
N MET A 315 -8.71 -6.12 13.55
CA MET A 315 -7.89 -7.31 13.31
C MET A 315 -8.73 -8.52 12.92
N GLU A 316 -9.82 -8.78 13.64
CA GLU A 316 -10.72 -9.91 13.39
C GLU A 316 -11.38 -9.81 12.02
N LEU A 317 -11.68 -8.57 11.61
CA LEU A 317 -12.25 -8.21 10.32
C LEU A 317 -11.21 -8.17 9.19
N GLN A 318 -9.91 -8.34 9.51
CA GLN A 318 -8.79 -8.24 8.57
C GLN A 318 -8.69 -6.88 7.85
N ILE A 319 -9.15 -5.81 8.50
CA ILE A 319 -9.10 -4.44 7.99
C ILE A 319 -7.70 -3.86 8.25
N PHE A 320 -7.28 -3.88 9.52
CA PHE A 320 -5.93 -3.51 9.95
C PHE A 320 -5.60 -4.17 11.28
N ASP A 321 -4.32 -4.29 11.60
CA ASP A 321 -3.87 -4.75 12.92
C ASP A 321 -3.73 -3.54 13.87
N PRO A 322 -4.62 -3.40 14.89
CA PRO A 322 -4.59 -2.28 15.83
C PRO A 322 -3.46 -2.41 16.86
N SER A 323 -2.90 -3.61 17.02
CA SER A 323 -1.78 -3.89 17.92
C SER A 323 -0.42 -3.73 17.23
N TYR A 324 -0.43 -3.60 15.91
CA TYR A 324 0.77 -3.29 15.14
C TYR A 324 1.12 -1.82 15.40
N GLU A 325 1.82 -1.58 16.51
CA GLU A 325 2.46 -0.30 16.75
C GLU A 325 3.46 -0.07 15.62
N PHE A 326 3.28 1.03 14.92
CA PHE A 326 4.32 1.62 14.11
C PHE A 326 5.42 2.13 15.05
N ALA A 327 6.13 1.21 15.69
CA ALA A 327 7.41 1.47 16.29
C ALA A 327 8.38 1.52 15.11
N LEU A 328 8.49 2.71 14.51
CA LEU A 328 9.81 3.12 14.05
C LEU A 328 10.65 3.12 15.32
N GLU A 329 11.34 2.01 15.59
CA GLU A 329 12.52 2.07 16.42
C GLU A 329 13.39 3.13 15.75
N ILE A 330 13.38 4.34 16.31
CA ILE A 330 14.31 5.37 15.95
C ILE A 330 15.66 4.73 16.20
N SER A 331 16.33 4.29 15.13
CA SER A 331 17.72 3.88 15.16
C SER A 331 18.52 5.12 15.51
N GLY A 332 18.62 5.40 16.80
CA GLY A 332 19.07 6.69 17.30
C GLY A 332 19.27 6.68 18.80
N SER A 333 20.16 5.81 19.28
CA SER A 333 21.24 6.15 20.24
C SER A 333 21.75 4.88 20.93
N TRP A 334 22.75 4.25 20.33
CA TRP A 334 23.80 3.65 21.14
C TRP A 334 24.57 4.80 21.79
N LEU A 335 24.91 4.68 23.08
CA LEU A 335 25.38 5.71 24.05
C LEU A 335 24.17 6.30 24.83
N ILE A 336 23.97 6.08 26.12
CA ILE A 336 24.84 6.17 27.32
C ILE A 336 24.15 5.28 28.42
N GLY A 337 24.80 4.58 29.34
CA GLY A 337 26.19 4.60 29.76
C GLY A 337 26.57 3.41 30.64
N LEU A 338 27.86 3.10 30.58
CA LEU A 338 28.59 2.45 31.65
C LEU A 338 28.43 3.29 32.93
N GLY A 339 27.64 2.78 33.87
CA GLY A 339 27.48 3.34 35.21
C GLY A 339 27.71 2.26 36.25
N SER A 340 28.97 1.95 36.50
CA SER A 340 29.43 1.22 37.68
C SER A 340 29.13 2.02 38.95
N VAL A 341 28.34 1.48 39.89
CA VAL A 341 28.53 1.67 41.34
C VAL A 341 28.10 0.39 42.07
N LEU A 342 29.08 -0.49 42.28
CA LEU A 342 29.13 -1.35 43.45
C LEU A 342 29.37 -0.43 44.66
N GLY A 343 28.35 -0.27 45.50
CA GLY A 343 28.42 0.49 46.74
C GLY A 343 27.49 -0.13 47.76
N LEU A 344 28.09 -0.80 48.75
CA LEU A 344 27.46 -1.33 49.96
C LEU A 344 26.52 -0.30 50.62
N TRP A 345 25.52 -0.77 51.37
CA TRP A 345 25.48 -0.73 52.85
C TRP A 345 24.13 -1.23 53.39
N ILE A 346 24.25 -2.19 54.33
CA ILE A 346 23.28 -2.78 55.29
C ILE A 346 22.25 -3.78 54.75
#